data_AF-E3Q2C2-F1
#
_entry.id   AF-E3Q2C2-F1
#
_cell.length_a   1.000
_cell.length_b   1.000
_cell.length_c   1.000
_cell.angle_alpha   90.00
_cell.angle_beta   90.00
_cell.angle_gamma   90.00
#
_symmetry.space_group_name_H-M   'P 1'
#
loop_
_entity.id
_entity.type
_entity.pdbx_description
1 polymer ?
#
loop_
_entity_poly.entity_id
_entity_poly.type
_entity_poly.pdbx_seq_one_letter_code
_entity_poly.pdbx_strand_id
1 'polypeptide(L)'
;MLPSSLVSLLSLAAAASAGSGHPHILDADDVIILGRDGYSQVIKPAAYNEALKHAVTITRSPGPGPGPGPGPAPAPAPAPAPAPSSLRGATSTSNKARRGCAQSSEVQILSNTSFIDWDVAISPVVSAAGTNNTQISIGEGYAISNQLKIKERAKLSSKGIIKRTLDLAYDVKWQTSQENTYRYKLSGDMYGIIVSQPLVNRIEGALLSGCTENPDMEPFEINLYTSQSFGQLHWVSGVIRLCVNETYPIPFCNGEGFHQ
;
A
#
# COMPACT_ATOMS: atom_id res chain seq x y z
N MET A 1 -0.97 -17.08 -67.04
CA MET A 1 -2.22 -16.56 -66.46
C MET A 1 -2.37 -17.17 -65.07
N LEU A 2 -1.97 -16.44 -64.03
CA LEU A 2 -2.10 -16.81 -62.61
C LEU A 2 -2.81 -15.63 -61.93
N PRO A 3 -3.96 -15.83 -61.25
CA PRO A 3 -4.58 -14.75 -60.50
C PRO A 3 -4.04 -14.73 -59.06
N SER A 4 -3.31 -13.67 -58.74
CA SER A 4 -2.94 -13.30 -57.37
C SER A 4 -4.19 -12.88 -56.59
N SER A 5 -4.49 -13.60 -55.51
CA SER A 5 -5.56 -13.23 -54.58
C SER A 5 -4.96 -12.50 -53.37
N LEU A 6 -5.29 -11.21 -53.23
CA LEU A 6 -4.96 -10.35 -52.11
C LEU A 6 -5.79 -10.76 -50.87
N VAL A 7 -5.12 -11.15 -49.79
CA VAL A 7 -5.73 -11.35 -48.47
C VAL A 7 -5.72 -10.01 -47.73
N SER A 8 -6.89 -9.42 -47.55
CA SER A 8 -7.09 -8.23 -46.73
C SER A 8 -7.21 -8.63 -45.26
N LEU A 9 -6.25 -8.21 -44.43
CA LEU A 9 -6.29 -8.33 -42.98
C LEU A 9 -7.18 -7.22 -42.40
N LEU A 10 -8.37 -7.58 -41.92
CA LEU A 10 -9.20 -6.71 -41.08
C LEU A 10 -8.52 -6.58 -39.70
N SER A 11 -7.90 -5.44 -39.43
CA SER A 11 -7.48 -5.07 -38.09
C SER A 11 -8.72 -4.62 -37.29
N LEU A 12 -9.16 -5.46 -36.34
CA LEU A 12 -10.10 -5.05 -35.31
C LEU A 12 -9.40 -4.08 -34.35
N ALA A 13 -9.62 -2.78 -34.52
CA ALA A 13 -9.31 -1.80 -33.49
C ALA A 13 -10.33 -1.97 -32.36
N ALA A 14 -9.89 -2.48 -31.21
CA ALA A 14 -10.67 -2.44 -29.99
C ALA A 14 -10.79 -0.98 -29.53
N ALA A 15 -11.93 -0.36 -29.80
CA ALA A 15 -12.26 0.94 -29.22
C ALA A 15 -12.50 0.73 -27.72
N ALA A 16 -11.55 1.14 -26.89
CA ALA A 16 -11.78 1.32 -25.47
C ALA A 16 -12.87 2.40 -25.32
N SER A 17 -14.02 2.02 -24.77
CA SER A 17 -15.05 2.97 -24.37
C SER A 17 -14.53 3.77 -23.18
N ALA A 18 -13.87 4.90 -23.45
CA ALA A 18 -13.69 5.94 -22.44
C ALA A 18 -15.09 6.44 -22.08
N GLY A 19 -15.57 6.12 -20.88
CA GLY A 19 -16.83 6.64 -20.38
C GLY A 19 -16.82 8.16 -20.45
N SER A 20 -17.75 8.74 -21.19
CA SER A 20 -18.02 10.18 -21.22
C SER A 20 -18.67 10.62 -19.92
N GLY A 21 -17.96 10.51 -18.80
CA GLY A 21 -18.32 11.15 -17.55
C GLY A 21 -17.83 12.58 -17.59
N HIS A 22 -18.72 13.56 -17.40
CA HIS A 22 -18.25 14.92 -17.10
C HIS A 22 -17.37 14.86 -15.85
N PRO A 23 -16.21 15.54 -15.83
CA PRO A 23 -15.37 15.59 -14.64
C PRO A 23 -16.18 16.12 -13.46
N HIS A 24 -16.26 15.35 -12.38
CA HIS A 24 -16.85 15.80 -11.13
C HIS A 24 -15.88 16.77 -10.47
N ILE A 25 -16.27 18.04 -10.40
CA ILE A 25 -15.49 19.07 -9.70
C ILE A 25 -15.82 18.96 -8.21
N LEU A 26 -14.77 18.92 -7.39
CA LEU A 26 -14.81 18.77 -5.95
C LEU A 26 -14.25 20.03 -5.29
N ASP A 27 -14.80 20.36 -4.12
CA ASP A 27 -14.24 21.41 -3.27
C ASP A 27 -13.01 20.89 -2.52
N ALA A 28 -12.16 21.81 -2.04
CA ALA A 28 -10.93 21.46 -1.33
C ALA A 28 -11.18 20.64 -0.03
N ASP A 29 -12.38 20.76 0.53
CA ASP A 29 -12.82 20.03 1.71
C ASP A 29 -13.64 18.78 1.38
N ASP A 30 -13.71 18.32 0.13
CA ASP A 30 -14.35 17.06 -0.22
C ASP A 30 -13.39 15.87 -0.07
N VAL A 31 -13.96 14.70 0.22
CA VAL A 31 -13.23 13.44 0.34
C VAL A 31 -13.94 12.38 -0.50
N ILE A 32 -13.16 11.65 -1.30
CA ILE A 32 -13.64 10.53 -2.11
C ILE A 32 -13.39 9.22 -1.34
N ILE A 33 -14.43 8.42 -1.20
CA ILE A 33 -14.37 7.02 -0.77
C ILE A 33 -14.63 6.14 -1.97
N LEU A 34 -13.74 5.20 -2.23
CA LEU A 34 -13.91 4.17 -3.26
C LEU A 34 -14.43 2.89 -2.62
N GLY A 35 -15.67 2.55 -2.92
CA GLY A 35 -16.35 1.33 -2.48
C GLY A 35 -15.96 0.11 -3.32
N ARG A 36 -16.02 -1.08 -2.71
CA ARG A 36 -15.62 -2.37 -3.33
C ARG A 36 -16.36 -2.71 -4.63
N ASP A 37 -17.53 -2.12 -4.80
CA ASP A 37 -18.40 -2.21 -5.96
C ASP A 37 -17.96 -1.29 -7.12
N GLY A 38 -16.83 -0.58 -6.96
CA GLY A 38 -16.32 0.38 -7.93
C GLY A 38 -17.04 1.72 -7.90
N TYR A 39 -18.08 1.87 -7.07
CA TYR A 39 -18.75 3.14 -6.89
C TYR A 39 -17.96 4.02 -5.92
N SER A 40 -17.92 5.30 -6.25
CA SER A 40 -17.27 6.34 -5.49
C SER A 40 -18.31 7.20 -4.79
N GLN A 41 -18.08 7.51 -3.52
CA GLN A 41 -18.88 8.45 -2.74
C GLN A 41 -18.06 9.68 -2.40
N VAL A 42 -18.66 10.86 -2.56
CA VAL A 42 -18.07 12.14 -2.14
C VAL A 42 -18.75 12.56 -0.85
N ILE A 43 -17.98 12.70 0.22
CA ILE A 43 -18.48 13.14 1.52
C ILE A 43 -17.57 14.20 2.13
N LYS A 44 -18.07 14.88 3.17
CA LYS A 44 -17.26 15.82 3.95
C LYS A 44 -16.36 15.10 4.96
N PRO A 45 -15.16 15.62 5.28
CA PRO A 45 -14.21 15.03 6.22
C PRO A 45 -14.81 14.75 7.60
N ALA A 46 -15.73 15.61 8.06
CA ALA A 46 -16.43 15.40 9.32
C ALA A 46 -17.27 14.10 9.30
N ALA A 47 -18.04 13.89 8.23
CA ALA A 47 -18.83 12.67 8.06
C ALA A 47 -17.93 11.43 7.95
N TYR A 48 -16.78 11.55 7.27
CA TYR A 48 -15.80 10.47 7.20
C TYR A 48 -15.23 10.12 8.58
N ASN A 49 -14.81 11.13 9.34
CA ASN A 49 -14.23 10.94 10.67
C ASN A 49 -15.24 10.33 11.65
N GLU A 50 -16.53 10.72 11.58
CA GLU A 50 -17.58 10.08 12.38
C GLU A 50 -17.81 8.62 11.94
N ALA A 51 -17.86 8.34 10.63
CA ALA A 51 -17.97 6.97 10.13
C ALA A 51 -16.78 6.11 10.59
N LEU A 52 -15.57 6.66 10.58
CA LEU A 52 -14.39 5.97 11.12
C LEU A 52 -14.47 5.77 12.63
N LYS A 53 -14.92 6.73 13.44
CA LYS A 53 -15.06 6.54 14.89
C LYS A 53 -16.02 5.39 15.23
N HIS A 54 -17.06 5.20 14.42
CA HIS A 54 -18.00 4.10 14.59
C HIS A 54 -17.50 2.77 14.02
N ALA A 55 -16.58 2.80 13.05
CA ALA A 55 -16.03 1.61 12.42
C ALA A 55 -14.68 1.15 13.01
N VAL A 56 -13.95 2.04 13.68
CA VAL A 56 -12.51 1.91 13.98
C VAL A 56 -12.11 2.76 15.20
N THR A 57 -11.35 2.19 16.14
CA THR A 57 -10.67 2.95 17.20
C THR A 57 -9.45 3.69 16.63
N ILE A 58 -9.61 4.97 16.28
CA ILE A 58 -8.53 5.74 15.64
C ILE A 58 -7.39 6.02 16.62
N THR A 59 -6.22 5.45 16.36
CA THR A 59 -4.94 5.91 16.91
C THR A 59 -4.13 6.53 15.79
N ARG A 60 -3.65 7.77 15.95
CA ARG A 60 -2.76 8.40 14.95
C ARG A 60 -1.47 7.59 14.86
N SER A 61 -1.08 7.19 13.66
CA SER A 61 0.18 6.47 13.42
C SER A 61 1.36 7.39 13.77
N PRO A 62 2.36 6.95 14.58
CA PRO A 62 3.62 7.66 14.69
C PRO A 62 4.29 7.71 13.32
N GLY A 63 4.64 8.91 12.84
CA GLY A 63 5.21 9.10 11.51
C GLY A 63 6.48 8.25 11.30
N PRO A 64 6.72 7.72 10.08
CA PRO A 64 8.00 7.11 9.78
C PRO A 64 9.09 8.19 9.79
N GLY A 65 10.24 7.91 10.41
CA GLY A 65 11.46 8.66 10.15
C GLY A 65 11.80 8.64 8.66
N PRO A 66 12.68 9.55 8.17
CA PRO A 66 12.88 9.79 6.74
C PRO A 66 13.06 8.49 5.97
N GLY A 67 12.03 8.14 5.19
CA GLY A 67 12.04 6.94 4.35
C GLY A 67 13.08 7.09 3.25
N PRO A 68 13.75 6.00 2.83
CA PRO A 68 14.61 6.04 1.66
C PRO A 68 13.75 6.42 0.45
N GLY A 69 14.16 7.46 -0.26
CA GLY A 69 13.54 7.89 -1.52
C GLY A 69 13.50 6.74 -2.55
N PRO A 70 12.72 6.90 -3.64
CA PRO A 70 12.52 5.84 -4.62
C PRO A 70 13.85 5.34 -5.16
N GLY A 71 14.23 4.13 -4.73
CA GLY A 71 15.39 3.42 -5.24
C GLY A 71 15.14 3.01 -6.70
N PRO A 72 16.17 3.07 -7.56
CA PRO A 72 16.03 2.71 -8.96
C PRO A 72 15.56 1.26 -9.15
N ALA A 73 14.79 1.04 -10.21
CA ALA A 73 14.19 -0.24 -10.59
C ALA A 73 15.22 -1.40 -10.57
N PRO A 74 14.84 -2.60 -10.10
CA PRO A 74 15.73 -3.76 -10.12
C PRO A 74 16.15 -4.13 -11.54
N ALA A 75 17.45 -4.29 -11.74
CA ALA A 75 18.00 -4.89 -12.96
C ALA A 75 17.53 -6.36 -13.10
N PRO A 76 17.39 -6.89 -14.34
CA PRO A 76 17.01 -8.28 -14.57
C PRO A 76 17.99 -9.27 -13.93
N ALA A 77 17.44 -10.30 -13.28
CA ALA A 77 18.22 -11.36 -12.64
C ALA A 77 19.09 -12.15 -13.65
N PRO A 78 20.38 -12.43 -13.33
CA PRO A 78 21.18 -13.39 -14.09
C PRO A 78 20.64 -14.82 -13.95
N ALA A 79 20.74 -15.60 -15.03
CA ALA A 79 20.32 -17.00 -15.10
C ALA A 79 21.03 -17.92 -14.06
N PRO A 80 20.43 -19.05 -13.66
CA PRO A 80 21.01 -19.95 -12.66
C PRO A 80 22.29 -20.63 -13.13
N ALA A 81 23.36 -20.52 -12.35
CA ALA A 81 24.58 -21.30 -12.52
C ALA A 81 24.42 -22.72 -11.92
N PRO A 82 25.09 -23.75 -12.48
CA PRO A 82 24.92 -25.15 -12.08
C PRO A 82 25.55 -25.47 -10.72
N ALA A 83 24.94 -26.43 -10.00
CA ALA A 83 25.37 -26.90 -8.69
C ALA A 83 26.65 -27.75 -8.75
N PRO A 84 27.62 -27.56 -7.83
CA PRO A 84 28.66 -28.55 -7.58
C PRO A 84 28.40 -29.42 -6.34
N SER A 85 28.87 -30.64 -6.52
CA SER A 85 28.70 -31.87 -5.75
C SER A 85 29.30 -31.89 -4.34
N SER A 86 28.71 -32.76 -3.52
CA SER A 86 29.09 -33.15 -2.16
C SER A 86 30.58 -33.44 -1.95
N LEU A 87 31.12 -32.95 -0.82
CA LEU A 87 32.29 -33.53 -0.17
C LEU A 87 32.02 -33.72 1.33
N ARG A 88 32.17 -34.98 1.75
CA ARG A 88 32.10 -35.50 3.12
C ARG A 88 33.13 -34.81 4.03
N GLY A 89 32.69 -34.45 5.23
CA GLY A 89 33.53 -34.18 6.38
C GLY A 89 32.76 -34.51 7.65
N ALA A 90 32.62 -35.81 7.95
CA ALA A 90 32.00 -36.27 9.18
C ALA A 90 33.00 -36.17 10.34
N THR A 91 32.95 -35.07 11.09
CA THR A 91 33.48 -35.02 12.45
C THR A 91 32.35 -35.36 13.41
N SER A 92 32.38 -36.62 13.86
CA SER A 92 31.57 -37.17 14.95
C SER A 92 31.85 -36.40 16.24
N THR A 93 31.08 -35.33 16.48
CA THR A 93 30.88 -34.80 17.83
C THR A 93 29.71 -35.56 18.46
N SER A 94 29.96 -36.04 19.67
CA SER A 94 29.08 -36.85 20.49
C SER A 94 27.66 -36.31 20.54
N ASN A 95 26.72 -37.00 19.89
CA ASN A 95 25.28 -36.82 20.08
C ASN A 95 24.90 -37.31 21.48
N LYS A 96 25.20 -36.51 22.50
CA LYS A 96 24.31 -36.44 23.66
C LYS A 96 23.05 -35.78 23.15
N ALA A 97 22.05 -36.58 22.76
CA ALA A 97 20.72 -36.06 22.55
C ALA A 97 20.34 -35.30 23.82
N ARG A 98 20.32 -33.95 23.75
CA ARG A 98 19.70 -33.14 24.79
C ARG A 98 18.33 -33.76 25.00
N ARG A 99 17.93 -34.02 26.26
CA ARG A 99 16.53 -34.34 26.58
C ARG A 99 15.70 -33.16 26.04
N GLY A 100 15.22 -33.28 24.82
CA GLY A 100 14.47 -32.24 24.15
C GLY A 100 13.12 -32.15 24.83
N CYS A 101 12.75 -30.96 25.29
CA CYS A 101 11.35 -30.63 25.56
C CYS A 101 10.56 -30.71 24.23
N ALA A 102 9.24 -30.87 24.32
CA ALA A 102 8.39 -30.67 23.15
C ALA A 102 8.62 -29.26 22.60
N GLN A 103 8.92 -29.16 21.31
CA GLN A 103 9.17 -27.90 20.62
C GLN A 103 7.91 -27.50 19.85
N SER A 104 7.48 -26.26 20.01
CA SER A 104 6.36 -25.70 19.25
C SER A 104 6.68 -24.30 18.74
N SER A 105 5.90 -23.84 17.76
CA SER A 105 5.88 -22.46 17.33
C SER A 105 4.44 -22.02 17.12
N GLU A 106 4.05 -20.91 17.74
CA GLU A 106 2.68 -20.42 17.76
C GLU A 106 2.68 -18.90 17.60
N VAL A 107 1.76 -18.39 16.78
CA VAL A 107 1.55 -16.95 16.59
C VAL A 107 0.37 -16.53 17.45
N GLN A 108 0.60 -15.62 18.39
CA GLN A 108 -0.43 -15.04 19.22
C GLN A 108 -0.72 -13.60 18.80
N ILE A 109 -1.99 -13.31 18.56
CA ILE A 109 -2.48 -11.96 18.26
C ILE A 109 -2.86 -11.29 19.59
N LEU A 110 -2.25 -10.14 19.87
CA LEU A 110 -2.48 -9.38 21.10
C LEU A 110 -3.46 -8.23 20.85
N SER A 111 -3.32 -7.55 19.72
CA SER A 111 -4.19 -6.45 19.34
C SER A 111 -4.42 -6.44 17.82
N ASN A 112 -5.59 -5.94 17.43
CA ASN A 112 -5.92 -5.63 16.04
C ASN A 112 -6.61 -4.27 16.03
N THR A 113 -5.93 -3.27 15.48
CA THR A 113 -6.38 -1.87 15.48
C THR A 113 -6.34 -1.34 14.06
N SER A 114 -7.27 -0.46 13.70
CA SER A 114 -7.24 0.17 12.38
C SER A 114 -6.99 1.68 12.51
N PHE A 115 -6.33 2.28 11.53
CA PHE A 115 -6.10 3.72 11.48
C PHE A 115 -5.85 4.19 10.06
N ILE A 116 -5.93 5.50 9.85
CA ILE A 116 -5.56 6.12 8.58
C ILE A 116 -4.07 6.41 8.59
N ASP A 117 -3.38 5.88 7.59
CA ASP A 117 -1.93 6.02 7.45
C ASP A 117 -1.55 7.35 6.80
N TRP A 118 -0.24 7.56 6.63
CA TRP A 118 0.34 8.75 6.03
C TRP A 118 -0.11 8.98 4.57
N ASP A 119 0.11 10.21 4.11
CA ASP A 119 -0.31 10.68 2.80
C ASP A 119 0.53 10.10 1.67
N VAL A 120 -0.10 9.35 0.77
CA VAL A 120 0.51 8.93 -0.49
C VAL A 120 0.11 9.95 -1.55
N ALA A 121 1.06 10.76 -2.03
CA ALA A 121 0.83 11.62 -3.19
C ALA A 121 0.32 10.77 -4.36
N ILE A 122 -0.78 11.19 -4.98
CA ILE A 122 -1.32 10.56 -6.20
C ILE A 122 -1.54 11.57 -7.33
N SER A 123 -0.99 12.77 -7.20
CA SER A 123 -0.96 13.80 -8.24
C SER A 123 0.34 14.58 -8.14
N PRO A 124 0.75 15.32 -9.17
CA PRO A 124 1.76 16.35 -9.00
C PRO A 124 1.30 17.43 -8.01
N VAL A 125 2.26 18.13 -7.42
CA VAL A 125 2.02 19.39 -6.71
C VAL A 125 1.68 20.47 -7.73
N VAL A 126 0.60 21.21 -7.49
CA VAL A 126 0.15 22.30 -8.36
C VAL A 126 0.04 23.58 -7.53
N SER A 127 0.42 24.72 -8.11
CA SER A 127 0.18 26.04 -7.53
C SER A 127 -0.93 26.77 -8.26
N ALA A 128 -1.76 27.50 -7.54
CA ALA A 128 -2.85 28.31 -8.09
C ALA A 128 -2.45 29.77 -8.30
N ALA A 129 -1.20 30.05 -8.72
CA ALA A 129 -0.56 31.36 -8.84
C ALA A 129 -1.50 32.52 -9.26
N GLY A 130 -2.19 33.15 -8.29
CA GLY A 130 -3.18 34.22 -8.52
C GLY A 130 -4.48 33.84 -9.25
N THR A 131 -4.81 32.56 -9.47
CA THR A 131 -6.04 32.15 -10.17
C THR A 131 -6.96 31.28 -9.31
N ASN A 132 -8.27 31.53 -9.37
CA ASN A 132 -9.28 30.79 -8.58
C ASN A 132 -9.92 29.61 -9.34
N ASN A 133 -9.35 29.23 -10.49
CA ASN A 133 -9.88 28.18 -11.35
C ASN A 133 -8.86 27.08 -11.66
N THR A 134 -7.79 27.00 -10.87
CA THR A 134 -6.83 25.90 -10.97
C THR A 134 -7.52 24.62 -10.54
N GLN A 135 -7.41 23.59 -11.37
CA GLN A 135 -7.95 22.26 -11.09
C GLN A 135 -6.82 21.26 -11.05
N ILE A 136 -6.87 20.35 -10.08
CA ILE A 136 -5.94 19.23 -9.96
C ILE A 136 -6.72 17.95 -10.20
N SER A 137 -6.19 17.08 -11.06
CA SER A 137 -6.73 15.76 -11.32
C SER A 137 -5.88 14.68 -10.65
N ILE A 138 -6.51 13.55 -10.36
CA ILE A 138 -5.81 12.35 -9.91
C ILE A 138 -4.81 11.93 -11.00
N GLY A 139 -3.58 11.58 -10.63
CA GLY A 139 -2.56 11.00 -11.51
C GLY A 139 -2.38 9.49 -11.30
N GLU A 140 -1.31 8.96 -11.88
CA GLU A 140 -1.09 7.52 -12.00
C GLU A 140 -0.90 6.80 -10.65
N GLY A 141 -0.96 5.46 -10.71
CA GLY A 141 -0.94 4.53 -9.57
C GLY A 141 0.34 4.48 -8.74
N TYR A 142 0.19 3.99 -7.51
CA TYR A 142 1.29 3.78 -6.57
C TYR A 142 1.28 2.34 -6.04
N ALA A 143 2.44 1.87 -5.59
CA ALA A 143 2.58 0.59 -4.90
C ALA A 143 3.00 0.82 -3.45
N ILE A 144 2.29 0.20 -2.51
CA ILE A 144 2.61 0.11 -1.08
C ILE A 144 2.64 -1.37 -0.73
N SER A 145 3.67 -1.75 -0.02
CA SER A 145 3.87 -3.12 0.45
C SER A 145 3.44 -3.25 1.91
N ASN A 146 2.86 -4.41 2.27
CA ASN A 146 2.58 -4.74 3.66
C ASN A 146 3.89 -4.73 4.47
N GLN A 147 3.85 -4.15 5.67
CA GLN A 147 5.05 -3.97 6.50
C GLN A 147 5.00 -4.90 7.70
N LEU A 148 5.93 -5.86 7.78
CA LEU A 148 6.16 -6.70 8.98
C LEU A 148 7.40 -6.18 9.70
N LYS A 149 7.19 -5.63 10.89
CA LYS A 149 8.26 -5.24 11.82
C LYS A 149 8.39 -6.31 12.90
N ILE A 150 9.60 -6.75 13.15
CA ILE A 150 9.91 -7.62 14.28
C ILE A 150 11.02 -6.96 15.09
N LYS A 151 10.90 -6.96 16.42
CA LYS A 151 11.92 -6.35 17.29
C LYS A 151 13.26 -7.08 17.11
N GLU A 152 14.37 -6.33 17.22
CA GLU A 152 15.75 -6.63 16.76
C GLU A 152 16.37 -7.99 17.13
N ARG A 153 15.75 -8.82 17.98
CA ARG A 153 16.22 -10.17 18.32
C ARG A 153 15.68 -11.27 17.39
N ALA A 154 15.04 -10.88 16.30
CA ALA A 154 14.34 -11.78 15.41
C ALA A 154 15.26 -12.68 14.57
N LYS A 155 15.02 -14.00 14.61
CA LYS A 155 15.65 -14.94 13.69
C LYS A 155 14.96 -14.84 12.32
N LEU A 156 15.69 -15.05 11.23
CA LEU A 156 15.13 -15.04 9.87
C LEU A 156 13.96 -16.06 9.70
N SER A 157 14.00 -17.16 10.47
CA SER A 157 12.92 -18.16 10.55
C SER A 157 11.61 -17.61 11.10
N SER A 158 11.67 -16.68 12.07
CA SER A 158 10.50 -16.09 12.72
C SER A 158 9.65 -15.31 11.73
N LYS A 159 10.29 -14.56 10.83
CA LYS A 159 9.61 -13.90 9.69
C LYS A 159 8.84 -14.91 8.84
N GLY A 160 9.45 -16.04 8.49
CA GLY A 160 8.81 -17.07 7.66
C GLY A 160 7.58 -17.71 8.30
N ILE A 161 7.64 -17.98 9.61
CA ILE A 161 6.52 -18.57 10.36
C ILE A 161 5.36 -17.58 10.43
N ILE A 162 5.62 -16.34 10.84
CA ILE A 162 4.58 -15.30 10.96
C ILE A 162 3.90 -15.06 9.60
N LYS A 163 4.70 -14.95 8.53
CA LYS A 163 4.20 -14.78 7.15
C LYS A 163 3.26 -15.89 6.73
N ARG A 164 3.63 -17.14 6.99
CA ARG A 164 2.85 -18.32 6.58
C ARG A 164 1.58 -18.45 7.40
N THR A 165 1.63 -18.20 8.70
CA THR A 165 0.48 -18.31 9.59
C THR A 165 -0.56 -17.22 9.31
N LEU A 166 -0.13 -16.02 8.93
CA LEU A 166 -1.00 -14.86 8.70
C LEU A 166 -1.27 -14.58 7.21
N ASP A 167 -0.84 -15.47 6.31
CA ASP A 167 -1.03 -15.38 4.85
C ASP A 167 -0.68 -13.99 4.27
N LEU A 168 0.50 -13.48 4.62
CA LEU A 168 0.91 -12.12 4.27
C LEU A 168 1.41 -12.03 2.82
N ALA A 169 0.60 -11.45 1.92
CA ALA A 169 1.07 -10.98 0.62
C ALA A 169 1.93 -9.71 0.80
N TYR A 170 3.09 -9.60 0.14
CA TYR A 170 4.04 -8.52 0.42
C TYR A 170 3.88 -7.25 -0.41
N ASP A 171 3.16 -7.28 -1.53
CA ASP A 171 3.07 -6.10 -2.40
C ASP A 171 1.61 -5.82 -2.75
N VAL A 172 1.11 -4.67 -2.33
CA VAL A 172 -0.16 -4.14 -2.82
C VAL A 172 0.18 -3.12 -3.90
N LYS A 173 0.00 -3.52 -5.16
CA LYS A 173 0.10 -2.60 -6.29
C LYS A 173 -1.31 -2.14 -6.64
N TRP A 174 -1.51 -0.85 -6.76
CA TRP A 174 -2.77 -0.33 -7.26
C TRP A 174 -2.54 0.80 -8.25
N GLN A 175 -3.48 0.93 -9.16
CA GLN A 175 -3.48 1.99 -10.15
C GLN A 175 -4.83 2.68 -10.13
N THR A 176 -4.82 3.92 -9.67
CA THR A 176 -5.96 4.83 -9.72
C THR A 176 -6.19 5.25 -11.17
N SER A 177 -6.93 4.44 -11.94
CA SER A 177 -7.27 4.72 -13.34
C SER A 177 -8.34 5.82 -13.53
N GLN A 178 -8.69 6.54 -12.47
CA GLN A 178 -9.74 7.58 -12.47
C GLN A 178 -9.22 8.99 -12.77
N GLU A 179 -8.11 9.10 -13.49
CA GLU A 179 -7.40 10.37 -13.72
C GLU A 179 -8.26 11.50 -14.30
N ASN A 180 -9.39 11.17 -14.92
CA ASN A 180 -10.28 12.14 -15.55
C ASN A 180 -11.68 12.26 -14.93
N THR A 181 -11.99 11.48 -13.88
CA THR A 181 -13.34 11.51 -13.29
C THR A 181 -13.47 12.56 -12.19
N TYR A 182 -12.41 12.78 -11.39
CA TYR A 182 -12.44 13.69 -10.25
C TYR A 182 -11.41 14.79 -10.41
N ARG A 183 -11.85 16.03 -10.17
CA ARG A 183 -10.98 17.21 -10.14
C ARG A 183 -11.26 18.03 -8.92
N TYR A 184 -10.22 18.41 -8.20
CA TYR A 184 -10.35 19.33 -7.08
C TYR A 184 -10.12 20.76 -7.53
N LYS A 185 -10.97 21.66 -7.06
CA LYS A 185 -10.77 23.11 -7.21
C LYS A 185 -9.76 23.60 -6.19
N LEU A 186 -8.72 24.29 -6.68
CA LEU A 186 -7.73 24.95 -5.85
C LEU A 186 -7.97 26.46 -5.86
N SER A 187 -8.07 27.05 -4.67
CA SER A 187 -8.20 28.50 -4.49
C SER A 187 -6.90 29.22 -4.83
N GLY A 188 -6.99 30.49 -5.25
CA GLY A 188 -5.84 31.31 -5.59
C GLY A 188 -4.82 31.38 -4.45
N ASP A 189 -3.54 31.45 -4.84
CA ASP A 189 -2.38 31.56 -3.93
C ASP A 189 -2.13 30.36 -3.01
N MET A 190 -2.79 29.23 -3.28
CA MET A 190 -2.54 27.96 -2.60
C MET A 190 -1.67 27.03 -3.44
N TYR A 191 -0.97 26.13 -2.76
CA TYR A 191 -0.39 24.91 -3.31
C TYR A 191 -1.32 23.74 -2.96
N GLY A 192 -1.51 22.82 -3.90
CA GLY A 192 -2.37 21.65 -3.73
C GLY A 192 -1.72 20.38 -4.26
N ILE A 193 -2.02 19.27 -3.59
CA ILE A 193 -1.68 17.91 -4.03
C ILE A 193 -2.80 16.97 -3.62
N ILE A 194 -3.18 16.04 -4.50
CA ILE A 194 -4.14 15.00 -4.17
C ILE A 194 -3.38 13.83 -3.55
N VAL A 195 -3.88 13.37 -2.41
CA VAL A 195 -3.29 12.27 -1.67
C VAL A 195 -4.31 11.15 -1.48
N SER A 196 -3.82 9.91 -1.47
CA SER A 196 -4.52 8.75 -0.95
C SER A 196 -4.03 8.49 0.47
N GLN A 197 -4.96 8.34 1.42
CA GLN A 197 -4.67 7.99 2.81
C GLN A 197 -5.23 6.60 3.08
N PRO A 198 -4.37 5.55 3.05
CA PRO A 198 -4.81 4.17 3.26
C PRO A 198 -5.40 3.94 4.64
N LEU A 199 -6.45 3.12 4.71
CA LEU A 199 -6.92 2.50 5.94
C LEU A 199 -6.08 1.25 6.21
N VAL A 200 -5.28 1.31 7.27
CA VAL A 200 -4.38 0.24 7.70
C VAL A 200 -5.00 -0.54 8.84
N ASN A 201 -4.89 -1.87 8.80
CA ASN A 201 -5.13 -2.73 9.95
C ASN A 201 -3.77 -3.14 10.53
N ARG A 202 -3.46 -2.66 11.73
CA ARG A 202 -2.28 -3.04 12.48
C ARG A 202 -2.58 -4.17 13.43
N ILE A 203 -1.85 -5.27 13.24
CA ILE A 203 -1.86 -6.42 14.12
C ILE A 203 -0.58 -6.38 14.95
N GLU A 204 -0.72 -6.36 16.26
CA GLU A 204 0.40 -6.57 17.17
C GLU A 204 0.27 -7.95 17.80
N GLY A 205 1.38 -8.66 17.90
CA GLY A 205 1.38 -10.03 18.37
C GLY A 205 2.74 -10.47 18.89
N ALA A 206 2.83 -11.74 19.23
CA ALA A 206 4.07 -12.40 19.58
C ALA A 206 4.16 -13.78 18.96
N LEU A 207 5.32 -14.11 18.42
CA LEU A 207 5.68 -15.48 18.06
C LEU A 207 6.26 -16.16 19.31
N LEU A 208 5.58 -17.20 19.78
CA LEU A 208 6.11 -18.12 20.78
C LEU A 208 6.88 -19.21 20.04
N SER A 209 8.13 -19.46 20.42
CA SER A 209 8.93 -20.54 19.82
C SER A 209 9.83 -21.22 20.84
N GLY A 210 10.15 -22.50 20.64
CA GLY A 210 11.04 -23.23 21.55
C GLY A 210 10.28 -24.25 22.41
N CYS A 211 10.69 -24.43 23.66
CA CYS A 211 10.05 -25.39 24.57
C CYS A 211 8.60 -24.98 24.88
N THR A 212 7.64 -25.88 24.72
CA THR A 212 6.22 -25.59 24.99
C THR A 212 5.97 -25.08 26.41
N GLU A 213 6.69 -25.58 27.41
CA GLU A 213 6.57 -25.16 28.82
C GLU A 213 7.24 -23.81 29.13
N ASN A 214 8.18 -23.36 28.28
CA ASN A 214 8.92 -22.11 28.47
C ASN A 214 9.38 -21.58 27.10
N PRO A 215 8.45 -21.03 26.30
CA PRO A 215 8.76 -20.56 24.96
C PRO A 215 9.48 -19.21 25.00
N ASP A 216 10.35 -18.98 24.03
CA ASP A 216 10.86 -17.65 23.69
C ASP A 216 9.72 -16.82 23.07
N MET A 217 9.55 -15.60 23.54
CA MET A 217 8.52 -14.66 23.07
C MET A 217 9.15 -13.59 22.19
N GLU A 218 8.72 -13.51 20.93
CA GLU A 218 9.23 -12.56 19.95
C GLU A 218 8.10 -11.64 19.46
N PRO A 219 8.02 -10.40 19.93
CA PRO A 219 6.95 -9.48 19.55
C PRO A 219 7.10 -8.99 18.11
N PHE A 220 5.97 -8.88 17.41
CA PHE A 220 5.88 -8.36 16.04
C PHE A 220 4.74 -7.35 15.90
N GLU A 221 4.89 -6.48 14.91
CA GLU A 221 3.87 -5.54 14.42
C GLU A 221 3.73 -5.74 12.91
N ILE A 222 2.49 -5.83 12.43
CA ILE A 222 2.17 -5.94 11.01
C ILE A 222 1.19 -4.85 10.63
N ASN A 223 1.48 -4.09 9.58
CA ASN A 223 0.54 -3.19 8.93
C ASN A 223 0.01 -3.85 7.65
N LEU A 224 -1.30 -4.09 7.62
CA LEU A 224 -2.02 -4.69 6.50
C LEU A 224 -2.81 -3.64 5.74
N TYR A 225 -2.59 -3.58 4.43
CA TYR A 225 -3.37 -2.79 3.48
C TYR A 225 -4.37 -3.68 2.77
N THR A 226 -5.61 -3.19 2.61
CA THR A 226 -6.65 -3.93 1.88
C THR A 226 -6.68 -3.45 0.43
N SER A 227 -6.23 -4.29 -0.50
CA SER A 227 -6.42 -4.03 -1.93
C SER A 227 -7.88 -4.22 -2.32
N GLN A 228 -8.34 -3.40 -3.25
CA GLN A 228 -9.66 -3.47 -3.85
C GLN A 228 -9.53 -3.35 -5.36
N SER A 229 -10.45 -3.99 -6.08
CA SER A 229 -10.47 -3.96 -7.53
C SER A 229 -11.88 -4.08 -8.08
N PHE A 230 -12.18 -3.30 -9.12
CA PHE A 230 -13.43 -3.38 -9.86
C PHE A 230 -13.17 -3.03 -11.33
N GLY A 231 -13.44 -3.96 -12.25
CA GLY A 231 -13.05 -3.80 -13.66
C GLY A 231 -11.53 -3.63 -13.82
N GLN A 232 -11.09 -2.50 -14.39
CA GLN A 232 -9.67 -2.15 -14.53
C GLN A 232 -9.15 -1.22 -13.42
N LEU A 233 -10.00 -0.87 -12.46
CA LEU A 233 -9.64 0.00 -11.35
C LEU A 233 -9.08 -0.84 -10.20
N HIS A 234 -7.90 -0.47 -9.70
CA HIS A 234 -7.30 -1.04 -8.50
C HIS A 234 -7.00 0.09 -7.50
N TRP A 235 -7.32 -0.11 -6.23
CA TRP A 235 -7.02 0.88 -5.18
C TRP A 235 -6.75 0.21 -3.84
N VAL A 236 -6.21 0.96 -2.90
CA VAL A 236 -6.15 0.55 -1.49
C VAL A 236 -7.33 1.19 -0.77
N SER A 237 -7.97 0.40 0.08
CA SER A 237 -9.03 0.89 0.97
C SER A 237 -8.54 2.10 1.75
N GLY A 238 -9.33 3.17 1.80
CA GLY A 238 -8.95 4.43 2.42
C GLY A 238 -9.73 5.59 1.81
N VAL A 239 -9.15 6.78 1.89
CA VAL A 239 -9.73 7.99 1.33
C VAL A 239 -8.79 8.72 0.39
N ILE A 240 -9.37 9.38 -0.59
CA ILE A 240 -8.66 10.31 -1.47
C ILE A 240 -9.14 11.72 -1.15
N ARG A 241 -8.21 12.65 -0.94
CA ARG A 241 -8.51 14.04 -0.60
C ARG A 241 -7.46 15.00 -1.15
N LEU A 242 -7.79 16.29 -1.14
CA LEU A 242 -6.85 17.35 -1.44
C LEU A 242 -6.11 17.79 -0.16
N CYS A 243 -4.79 17.86 -0.23
CA CYS A 243 -3.95 18.59 0.72
C CYS A 243 -3.61 19.95 0.14
N VAL A 244 -3.88 21.01 0.90
CA VAL A 244 -3.60 22.38 0.50
C VAL A 244 -2.80 23.12 1.55
N ASN A 245 -1.92 24.00 1.11
CA ASN A 245 -1.21 24.93 1.98
C ASN A 245 -0.86 26.23 1.25
N GLU A 246 -0.74 27.33 1.99
CA GLU A 246 -0.31 28.62 1.44
C GLU A 246 1.20 28.62 1.12
N THR A 247 1.96 27.77 1.82
CA THR A 247 3.43 27.68 1.68
C THR A 247 3.84 26.36 1.05
N TYR A 248 4.79 26.41 0.13
CA TYR A 248 5.51 25.24 -0.37
C TYR A 248 6.82 25.04 0.43
N PRO A 249 7.19 23.80 0.83
CA PRO A 249 6.53 22.52 0.52
C PRO A 249 5.26 22.27 1.35
N ILE A 250 4.32 21.48 0.80
CA ILE A 250 3.00 21.26 1.42
C ILE A 250 3.15 20.26 2.58
N PRO A 251 2.79 20.57 3.83
CA PRO A 251 2.82 19.60 4.92
C PRO A 251 1.84 18.45 4.66
N PHE A 252 2.14 17.27 5.19
CA PHE A 252 1.20 16.15 5.13
C PHE A 252 -0.13 16.50 5.84
N CYS A 253 -1.26 16.17 5.21
CA CYS A 253 -2.59 16.19 5.81
C CYS A 253 -2.70 15.23 6.99
N ASN A 254 -2.01 14.08 6.92
CA ASN A 254 -1.92 13.13 8.02
C ASN A 254 -0.49 12.59 8.16
N GLY A 255 0.05 12.73 9.37
CA GLY A 255 1.43 12.37 9.69
C GLY A 255 2.36 13.59 9.76
N GLU A 256 3.66 13.30 9.76
CA GLU A 256 4.73 14.30 9.80
C GLU A 256 5.51 14.25 8.48
N GLY A 257 5.85 15.42 7.92
CA GLY A 257 6.58 15.51 6.66
C GLY A 257 6.00 16.56 5.70
N PHE A 258 6.58 16.61 4.51
CA PHE A 258 6.19 17.54 3.46
C PHE A 258 6.19 16.85 2.08
N HIS A 259 5.21 17.20 1.25
CA HIS A 259 5.14 16.89 -0.18
C HIS A 259 6.01 17.90 -0.96
N GLN A 260 6.83 17.37 -1.87
CA GLN A 260 7.74 18.13 -2.74
C GLN A 260 7.52 17.72 -4.19
#